data_AF-A0A8H4NNS8-F1
#
_entry.id   AF-A0A8H4NNS8-F1
#
_cell.length_a   1.000
_cell.length_b   1.000
_cell.length_c   1.000
_cell.angle_alpha   90.00
_cell.angle_beta   90.00
_cell.angle_gamma   90.00
#
_symmetry.space_group_name_H-M   'P 1'
#
loop_
_entity.id
_entity.type
_entity.pdbx_description
1 polymer ?
#
loop_
_entity_poly.entity_id
_entity_poly.type
_entity_poly.pdbx_seq_one_letter_code
_entity_poly.pdbx_strand_id
1 'polypeptide(L)'
;LPDTKPAPMQPGKIRVTTEDELKRFAEIVELGATGIPLTDSTSEELDELASALVNLLTSAAKAAGRPARKGGRPAPWWTEECADAAAAFRAIRRLYPMGFNQDVQMAKRDFHRIARRAKRRYWRNLIDSFSSSSAVFKAVRWLKSPGAFQPPPLQVDNVVFETQMDKANALRQATLERRTADDDIDNTWASISPSR
;
A
#
# COMPACT_ATOMS: atom_id res chain seq x y z
N LEU A 1 -24.37 -0.45 -4.75
CA LEU A 1 -23.22 0.46 -4.51
C LEU A 1 -23.38 1.59 -5.51
N PRO A 2 -23.32 2.87 -5.10
CA PRO A 2 -23.47 3.95 -6.07
C PRO A 2 -22.28 3.92 -7.03
N ASP A 3 -22.58 4.07 -8.31
CA ASP A 3 -21.63 4.01 -9.40
C ASP A 3 -20.87 5.33 -9.47
N THR A 4 -19.76 5.40 -8.74
CA THR A 4 -18.87 6.56 -8.77
C THR A 4 -18.04 6.52 -10.04
N LYS A 5 -18.50 7.26 -11.06
CA LYS A 5 -17.76 7.49 -12.30
C LYS A 5 -16.30 7.83 -11.97
N PRO A 6 -15.31 7.08 -12.47
CA PRO A 6 -13.91 7.36 -12.20
C PRO A 6 -13.52 8.69 -12.85
N ALA A 7 -12.89 9.57 -12.07
CA ALA A 7 -12.30 10.80 -12.57
C ALA A 7 -11.23 10.48 -13.65
N PRO A 8 -11.06 11.36 -14.66
CA PRO A 8 -10.14 11.14 -15.77
C PRO A 8 -8.72 10.86 -15.29
N MET A 9 -8.12 9.85 -15.91
CA MET A 9 -6.93 9.18 -15.40
C MET A 9 -5.66 9.95 -15.80
N GLN A 10 -5.20 10.86 -14.92
CA GLN A 10 -3.94 11.57 -15.13
C GLN A 10 -2.74 10.59 -15.15
N PRO A 11 -1.77 10.74 -16.07
CA PRO A 11 -0.59 9.87 -16.16
C PRO A 11 0.25 9.96 -14.88
N GLY A 12 0.67 8.81 -14.36
CA GLY A 12 1.46 8.74 -13.12
C GLY A 12 2.88 9.28 -13.31
N LYS A 13 3.46 9.85 -12.24
CA LYS A 13 4.87 10.29 -12.22
C LYS A 13 5.80 9.11 -12.46
N ILE A 14 6.89 9.28 -13.20
CA ILE A 14 7.89 8.24 -13.43
C ILE A 14 8.94 8.28 -12.32
N ARG A 15 9.44 7.11 -11.91
CA ARG A 15 10.48 6.97 -10.90
C ARG A 15 11.69 6.27 -11.51
N VAL A 16 12.85 6.86 -11.28
CA VAL A 16 14.19 6.30 -11.51
C VAL A 16 14.82 6.29 -10.11
N THR A 17 14.93 5.11 -9.50
CA THR A 17 15.29 5.00 -8.07
C THR A 17 16.29 3.91 -7.76
N THR A 18 16.34 2.85 -8.55
CA THR A 18 17.35 1.79 -8.36
C THR A 18 18.62 2.15 -9.12
N GLU A 19 19.76 1.64 -8.65
CA GLU A 19 21.06 1.92 -9.26
C GLU A 19 21.09 1.55 -10.76
N ASP A 20 20.50 0.41 -11.13
CA ASP A 20 20.42 -0.01 -12.54
C ASP A 20 19.53 0.90 -13.39
N GLU A 21 18.48 1.49 -12.80
CA GLU A 21 17.64 2.47 -13.49
C GLU A 21 18.40 3.79 -13.70
N LEU A 22 19.20 4.20 -12.71
CA LEU A 22 20.04 5.39 -12.80
C LEU A 22 21.15 5.22 -13.85
N LYS A 23 21.79 4.05 -13.91
CA LYS A 23 22.80 3.73 -14.94
C LYS A 23 22.20 3.78 -16.34
N ARG A 24 21.08 3.10 -16.57
CA ARG A 24 20.37 3.14 -17.87
C ARG A 24 19.91 4.54 -18.23
N PHE A 25 19.45 5.32 -17.24
CA PHE A 25 19.07 6.71 -17.46
C PHE A 25 20.27 7.54 -17.94
N ALA A 26 21.42 7.42 -17.27
CA ALA A 26 22.64 8.12 -17.65
C ALA A 26 23.10 7.74 -19.07
N GLU A 27 23.12 6.45 -19.40
CA GLU A 27 23.47 5.97 -20.75
C GLU A 27 22.56 6.57 -21.84
N ILE A 28 21.24 6.65 -21.60
CA ILE A 28 20.29 7.21 -22.57
C ILE A 28 20.47 8.73 -22.68
N VAL A 29 20.77 9.42 -21.58
CA VAL A 29 21.02 10.87 -21.59
C VAL A 29 22.32 11.18 -22.33
N GLU A 30 23.40 10.44 -22.07
CA GLU A 30 24.68 10.61 -22.77
C GLU A 30 24.53 10.39 -24.28
N LEU A 31 23.79 9.35 -24.68
CA LEU A 31 23.55 9.07 -26.10
C LEU A 31 22.64 10.11 -26.76
N GLY A 32 21.69 10.69 -26.03
CA GLY A 32 20.81 11.74 -26.56
C GLY A 32 21.43 13.14 -26.54
N ALA A 33 22.39 13.40 -25.64
CA ALA A 33 23.07 14.69 -25.53
C ALA A 33 23.87 15.03 -26.79
N THR A 34 24.36 14.04 -27.54
CA THR A 34 25.07 14.26 -28.81
C THR A 34 24.18 14.84 -29.91
N GLY A 35 22.86 14.76 -29.77
CA GLY A 35 21.88 15.30 -30.71
C GLY A 35 21.36 16.69 -30.36
N ILE A 36 21.84 17.29 -29.26
CA ILE A 36 21.39 18.61 -28.82
C ILE A 36 22.20 19.69 -29.54
N PRO A 37 21.54 20.68 -30.18
CA PRO A 37 22.23 21.80 -30.82
C PRO A 37 22.96 22.66 -29.79
N LEU A 38 24.18 23.09 -30.14
CA LEU A 38 24.99 24.04 -29.37
C LEU A 38 24.76 25.43 -29.98
N THR A 39 23.68 26.12 -29.59
CA THR A 39 23.33 27.43 -30.16
C THR A 39 22.99 28.41 -29.06
N ASP A 40 23.76 29.49 -28.98
CA ASP A 40 23.88 30.33 -27.79
C ASP A 40 23.47 31.80 -28.01
N SER A 41 22.76 32.14 -29.09
CA SER A 41 22.72 33.54 -29.54
C SER A 41 21.34 34.22 -29.50
N THR A 42 20.23 33.49 -29.62
CA THR A 42 18.88 34.11 -29.58
C THR A 42 17.96 33.53 -28.50
N SER A 43 16.99 34.32 -28.03
CA SER A 43 16.02 33.88 -27.01
C SER A 43 15.18 32.69 -27.49
N GLU A 44 14.87 32.63 -28.78
CA GLU A 44 14.09 31.52 -29.37
C GLU A 44 14.92 30.23 -29.41
N GLU A 45 16.21 30.31 -29.77
CA GLU A 45 17.15 29.17 -29.69
C GLU A 45 17.28 28.63 -28.26
N LEU A 46 17.26 29.51 -27.25
CA LEU A 46 17.33 29.10 -25.85
C LEU A 46 16.07 28.35 -25.39
N ASP A 47 14.88 28.80 -25.79
CA ASP A 47 13.62 28.11 -25.46
C ASP A 47 13.50 26.76 -26.19
N GLU A 48 13.99 26.69 -27.43
CA GLU A 48 14.05 25.44 -28.19
C GLU A 48 15.05 24.45 -27.58
N LEU A 49 16.21 24.93 -27.15
CA LEU A 49 17.20 24.16 -26.40
C LEU A 49 16.63 23.64 -25.07
N ALA A 50 15.96 24.50 -24.30
CA ALA A 50 15.31 24.12 -23.05
C ALA A 50 14.26 23.03 -23.29
N SER A 51 13.46 23.16 -24.35
CA SER A 51 12.47 22.17 -24.76
C SER A 51 13.11 20.84 -25.15
N ALA A 52 14.21 20.88 -25.92
CA ALA A 52 14.97 19.69 -26.32
C ALA A 52 15.54 18.95 -25.11
N LEU A 53 16.11 19.67 -24.15
CA LEU A 53 16.63 19.10 -22.88
C LEU A 53 15.52 18.46 -22.05
N VAL A 54 14.39 19.15 -21.87
CA VAL A 54 13.25 18.61 -21.11
C VAL A 54 12.71 17.36 -21.80
N ASN A 55 12.62 17.35 -23.13
CA ASN A 55 12.17 16.20 -23.91
C ASN A 55 13.13 15.02 -23.79
N LEU A 56 14.44 15.25 -23.86
CA LEU A 56 15.47 14.22 -23.68
C LEU A 56 15.36 13.60 -22.28
N LEU A 57 15.43 14.43 -21.23
CA LEU A 57 15.39 13.95 -19.85
C LEU A 57 14.08 13.22 -19.54
N THR A 58 12.95 13.69 -20.08
CA THR A 58 11.65 13.04 -19.91
C THR A 58 11.61 11.69 -20.63
N SER A 59 12.17 11.60 -21.84
CA SER A 59 12.22 10.36 -22.62
C SER A 59 13.17 9.34 -22.00
N ALA A 60 14.35 9.77 -21.55
CA ALA A 60 15.29 8.94 -20.81
C ALA A 60 14.67 8.41 -19.52
N ALA A 61 13.97 9.27 -18.75
CA ALA A 61 13.28 8.86 -17.54
C ALA A 61 12.18 7.82 -17.83
N LYS A 62 11.42 7.98 -18.92
CA LYS A 62 10.39 7.03 -19.37
C LYS A 62 10.98 5.67 -19.76
N ALA A 63 12.13 5.68 -20.44
CA ALA A 63 12.76 4.47 -20.95
C ALA A 63 13.51 3.68 -19.87
N ALA A 64 14.21 4.38 -18.97
CA ALA A 64 14.96 3.76 -17.89
C ALA A 64 14.10 3.47 -16.65
N GLY A 65 13.14 4.34 -16.36
CA GLY A 65 12.34 4.30 -15.15
C GLY A 65 11.05 3.51 -15.28
N ARG A 66 10.34 3.42 -14.15
CA ARG A 66 9.03 2.79 -14.05
C ARG A 66 7.96 3.81 -13.70
N PRO A 67 6.73 3.67 -14.22
CA PRO A 67 5.63 4.48 -13.72
C PRO A 67 5.47 4.24 -12.23
N ALA A 68 5.40 5.30 -11.44
CA ALA A 68 5.06 5.18 -10.02
C ALA A 68 3.73 4.44 -9.95
N ARG A 69 3.72 3.28 -9.28
CA ARG A 69 2.48 2.57 -9.00
C ARG A 69 1.50 3.58 -8.42
N LYS A 70 0.34 3.74 -9.07
CA LYS A 70 -0.77 4.47 -8.47
C LYS A 70 -1.02 3.77 -7.14
N GLY A 71 -0.85 4.50 -6.05
CA GLY A 71 -1.27 4.00 -4.74
C GLY A 71 -2.72 3.53 -4.82
N GLY A 72 -3.15 2.75 -3.82
CA GLY A 72 -4.54 2.31 -3.73
C GLY A 72 -5.52 3.47 -3.95
N ARG A 73 -6.74 3.14 -4.39
CA ARG A 73 -7.78 4.14 -4.68
C ARG A 73 -7.82 5.19 -3.56
N PRO A 74 -7.80 6.50 -3.88
CA PRO A 74 -7.89 7.53 -2.86
C PRO A 74 -9.13 7.25 -2.01
N ALA A 75 -9.01 7.50 -0.72
CA ALA A 75 -10.07 7.15 0.22
C ALA A 75 -11.38 7.79 -0.25
N PRO A 76 -12.53 7.09 -0.21
CA PRO A 76 -13.79 7.58 -0.79
C PRO A 76 -14.30 8.92 -0.21
N TRP A 77 -13.84 9.27 1.00
CA TRP A 77 -14.14 10.55 1.67
C TRP A 77 -13.18 11.69 1.28
N TRP A 78 -12.19 11.44 0.42
CA TRP A 78 -11.20 12.42 0.00
C TRP A 78 -11.78 13.34 -1.08
N THR A 79 -12.16 14.55 -0.66
CA THR A 79 -12.72 15.59 -1.54
C THR A 79 -11.65 16.51 -2.11
N GLU A 80 -11.99 17.32 -3.11
CA GLU A 80 -11.14 18.40 -3.63
C GLU A 80 -10.73 19.37 -2.52
N GLU A 81 -11.66 19.78 -1.65
CA GLU A 81 -11.36 20.58 -0.45
C GLU A 81 -10.26 19.94 0.43
N CYS A 82 -10.23 18.60 0.54
CA CYS A 82 -9.17 17.91 1.28
C CYS A 82 -7.83 17.96 0.54
N ALA A 83 -7.85 17.87 -0.79
CA ALA A 83 -6.65 17.97 -1.62
C ALA A 83 -6.03 19.36 -1.53
N ASP A 84 -6.85 20.41 -1.61
CA ASP A 84 -6.42 21.81 -1.53
C ASP A 84 -5.84 22.12 -0.14
N ALA A 85 -6.55 21.73 0.92
CA ALA A 85 -6.07 21.90 2.28
C ALA A 85 -4.77 21.13 2.54
N ALA A 86 -4.63 19.93 1.96
CA ALA A 86 -3.38 19.16 2.02
C ALA A 86 -2.26 19.84 1.22
N ALA A 87 -2.55 20.46 0.08
CA ALA A 87 -1.59 21.20 -0.72
C ALA A 87 -1.10 22.45 0.02
N ALA A 88 -2.01 23.24 0.60
CA ALA A 88 -1.70 24.40 1.43
C ALA A 88 -0.83 24.02 2.64
N PHE A 89 -1.19 22.97 3.37
CA PHE A 89 -0.37 22.46 4.47
C PHE A 89 1.02 22.02 4.00
N ARG A 90 1.14 21.32 2.87
CA ARG A 90 2.43 20.91 2.31
C ARG A 90 3.29 22.11 1.90
N ALA A 91 2.68 23.16 1.33
CA ALA A 91 3.38 24.38 0.95
C ALA A 91 4.01 25.05 2.18
N ILE A 92 3.23 25.26 3.24
CA ILE A 92 3.70 25.87 4.49
C ILE A 92 4.77 25.00 5.16
N ARG A 93 4.59 23.67 5.18
CA ARG A 93 5.59 22.74 5.74
C ARG A 93 6.93 22.77 5.00
N ARG A 94 6.95 23.05 3.69
CA ARG A 94 8.19 23.16 2.91
C ARG A 94 9.00 24.40 3.28
N LEU A 95 8.33 25.50 3.67
CA LEU A 95 8.98 26.73 4.11
C LEU A 95 9.71 26.57 5.46
N TYR A 96 9.29 25.60 6.28
CA TYR A 96 9.86 25.36 7.60
C TYR A 96 10.30 23.89 7.78
N PRO A 97 11.46 23.50 7.24
CA PRO A 97 11.94 22.11 7.25
C PRO A 97 12.07 21.49 8.67
N MET A 98 12.39 22.31 9.66
CA MET A 98 12.53 21.89 11.07
C MET A 98 11.19 21.71 11.80
N GLY A 99 10.05 21.99 11.13
CA GLY A 99 8.70 21.61 11.57
C GLY A 99 8.13 22.33 12.80
N PHE A 100 8.95 23.06 13.55
CA PHE A 100 8.54 23.81 14.74
C PHE A 100 8.24 25.27 14.39
N ASN A 101 7.06 25.50 13.81
CA ASN A 101 6.56 26.83 13.51
C ASN A 101 5.03 26.88 13.72
N GLN A 102 4.52 28.00 14.26
CA GLN A 102 3.09 28.20 14.54
C GLN A 102 2.22 28.05 13.28
N ASP A 103 2.69 28.55 12.13
CA ASP A 103 1.98 28.48 10.85
C ASP A 103 1.86 27.04 10.36
N VAL A 104 2.89 26.21 10.55
CA VAL A 104 2.84 24.78 10.25
C VAL A 104 1.78 24.09 11.12
N GLN A 105 1.70 24.44 12.41
CA GLN A 105 0.69 23.88 13.31
C GLN A 105 -0.73 24.34 12.97
N MET A 106 -0.91 25.62 12.61
CA MET A 106 -2.20 26.16 12.16
C MET A 106 -2.67 25.46 10.88
N ALA A 107 -1.80 25.39 9.87
CA ALA A 107 -2.10 24.73 8.61
C ALA A 107 -2.40 23.23 8.80
N LYS A 108 -1.66 22.55 9.69
CA LYS A 108 -1.93 21.16 10.06
C LYS A 108 -3.31 21.00 10.70
N ARG A 109 -3.66 21.89 11.63
CA ARG A 109 -4.98 21.90 12.30
C ARG A 109 -6.11 22.10 11.30
N ASP A 110 -5.95 23.02 10.36
CA ASP A 110 -6.98 23.34 9.37
C ASP A 110 -7.15 22.22 8.34
N PHE A 111 -6.05 21.64 7.85
CA PHE A 111 -6.11 20.41 7.06
C PHE A 111 -6.85 19.29 7.81
N HIS A 112 -6.50 19.03 9.07
CA HIS A 112 -7.18 18.01 9.87
C HIS A 112 -8.66 18.34 10.11
N ARG A 113 -9.03 19.62 10.27
CA ARG A 113 -10.43 20.05 10.42
C ARG A 113 -11.23 19.68 9.17
N ILE A 114 -10.71 20.00 7.99
CA ILE A 114 -11.34 19.71 6.70
C ILE A 114 -11.44 18.21 6.48
N ALA A 115 -10.35 17.46 6.68
CA ALA A 115 -10.34 16.00 6.55
C ALA A 115 -11.35 15.31 7.49
N ARG A 116 -11.45 15.76 8.76
CA ARG A 116 -12.46 15.26 9.70
C ARG A 116 -13.89 15.59 9.25
N ARG A 117 -14.12 16.79 8.72
CA ARG A 117 -15.44 17.20 8.18
C ARG A 117 -15.84 16.33 7.00
N ALA A 118 -14.94 16.12 6.04
CA ALA A 118 -15.18 15.29 4.86
C ALA A 118 -15.45 13.82 5.24
N LYS A 119 -14.62 13.24 6.12
CA LYS A 119 -14.86 11.89 6.68
C LYS A 119 -16.25 11.77 7.30
N ARG A 120 -16.62 12.70 8.20
CA ARG A 120 -17.92 12.67 8.87
C ARG A 120 -19.09 12.79 7.88
N ARG A 121 -18.96 13.66 6.88
CA ARG A 121 -19.99 13.84 5.84
C ARG A 121 -20.16 12.56 5.03
N TYR A 122 -19.06 11.96 4.58
CA TYR A 122 -19.08 10.70 3.84
C TYR A 122 -19.75 9.58 4.64
N TRP A 123 -19.35 9.37 5.90
CA TRP A 123 -19.93 8.30 6.72
C TRP A 123 -21.40 8.52 7.02
N ARG A 124 -21.84 9.76 7.28
CA ARG A 124 -23.27 10.08 7.41
C ARG A 124 -24.04 9.72 6.14
N ASN A 125 -23.61 10.25 4.99
CA ASN A 125 -24.28 9.99 3.72
C ASN A 125 -24.30 8.49 3.37
N LEU A 126 -23.24 7.74 3.71
CA LEU A 126 -23.18 6.30 3.49
C LEU A 126 -24.21 5.56 4.36
N ILE A 127 -24.33 5.94 5.64
CA ILE A 127 -25.33 5.37 6.55
C ILE A 127 -26.74 5.70 6.05
N ASP A 128 -26.99 6.97 5.69
CA ASP A 128 -28.28 7.44 5.17
C ASP A 128 -28.66 6.74 3.85
N SER A 129 -27.68 6.29 3.06
CA SER A 129 -27.92 5.57 1.81
C SER A 129 -28.36 4.11 1.98
N PHE A 130 -28.30 3.54 3.19
CA PHE A 130 -28.71 2.16 3.42
C PHE A 130 -30.23 2.02 3.49
N SER A 131 -30.82 1.45 2.44
CA SER A 131 -32.27 1.18 2.38
C SER A 131 -32.64 -0.26 2.73
N SER A 132 -31.67 -1.15 2.95
CA SER A 132 -31.87 -2.57 3.22
C SER A 132 -31.06 -3.03 4.43
N SER A 133 -31.68 -3.85 5.29
CA SER A 133 -31.01 -4.48 6.44
C SER A 133 -29.76 -5.26 6.04
N SER A 134 -29.78 -5.94 4.89
CA SER A 134 -28.62 -6.66 4.33
C SER A 134 -27.43 -5.73 4.03
N ALA A 135 -27.70 -4.52 3.53
CA ALA A 135 -26.65 -3.53 3.27
C ALA A 135 -26.02 -3.02 4.57
N VAL A 136 -26.83 -2.83 5.62
CA VAL A 136 -26.34 -2.48 6.96
C VAL A 136 -25.46 -3.60 7.52
N PHE A 137 -25.89 -4.86 7.45
CA PHE A 137 -25.08 -5.99 7.92
C PHE A 137 -23.74 -6.11 7.18
N LYS A 138 -23.74 -5.91 5.85
CA LYS A 138 -22.50 -5.88 5.07
C LYS A 138 -21.59 -4.75 5.52
N ALA A 139 -22.12 -3.55 5.76
CA ALA A 139 -21.34 -2.41 6.21
C ALA A 139 -20.76 -2.60 7.63
N VAL A 140 -21.56 -3.11 8.57
CA VAL A 140 -21.13 -3.41 9.95
C VAL A 140 -20.04 -4.47 9.99
N ARG A 141 -20.08 -5.45 9.07
CA ARG A 141 -19.01 -6.46 8.94
C ARG A 141 -17.65 -5.85 8.63
N TRP A 142 -17.59 -4.74 7.86
CA TRP A 142 -16.33 -4.03 7.59
C TRP A 142 -15.87 -3.14 8.76
N LEU A 143 -16.81 -2.71 9.61
CA LEU A 143 -16.52 -1.87 10.78
C LEU A 143 -16.07 -2.71 11.98
N LYS A 144 -16.58 -3.93 12.11
CA LYS A 144 -16.05 -4.90 13.07
C LYS A 144 -14.68 -5.34 12.57
N SER A 145 -13.62 -4.94 13.28
CA SER A 145 -12.34 -5.65 13.17
C SER A 145 -12.66 -7.14 13.34
N PRO A 146 -12.25 -8.03 12.42
CA PRO A 146 -12.29 -9.44 12.73
C PRO A 146 -11.48 -9.58 14.02
N GLY A 147 -12.16 -9.97 15.10
CA GLY A 147 -11.50 -10.18 16.39
C GLY A 147 -10.32 -11.14 16.20
N ALA A 148 -9.37 -11.14 17.14
CA ALA A 148 -8.34 -12.16 17.14
C ALA A 148 -9.01 -13.52 16.97
N PHE A 149 -8.65 -14.25 15.92
CA PHE A 149 -9.22 -15.56 15.64
C PHE A 149 -8.97 -16.43 16.87
N GLN A 150 -10.06 -16.78 17.57
CA GLN A 150 -10.04 -17.70 18.69
C GLN A 150 -10.23 -19.08 18.07
N PRO A 151 -9.20 -19.94 17.98
CA PRO A 151 -9.39 -21.30 17.51
C PRO A 151 -10.40 -22.00 18.42
N PRO A 152 -11.28 -22.87 17.89
CA PRO A 152 -12.24 -23.60 18.71
C PRO A 152 -11.54 -24.37 19.84
N PRO A 153 -12.23 -24.65 20.96
CA PRO A 153 -11.67 -25.46 22.04
C PRO A 153 -11.23 -26.83 21.51
N LEU A 154 -10.09 -27.32 22.00
CA LEU A 154 -9.52 -28.61 21.59
C LEU A 154 -9.88 -29.66 22.64
N GLN A 155 -10.42 -30.80 22.23
CA GLN A 155 -10.68 -31.93 23.11
C GLN A 155 -9.70 -33.05 22.81
N VAL A 156 -8.92 -33.46 23.81
CA VAL A 156 -8.03 -34.64 23.77
C VAL A 156 -8.35 -35.46 25.01
N ASP A 157 -8.65 -36.75 24.85
CA ASP A 157 -8.93 -37.69 25.95
C ASP A 157 -9.91 -37.16 27.02
N ASN A 158 -11.02 -36.57 26.57
CA ASN A 158 -12.08 -35.96 27.40
C ASN A 158 -11.69 -34.70 28.21
N VAL A 159 -10.50 -34.14 27.99
CA VAL A 159 -10.09 -32.85 28.56
C VAL A 159 -10.23 -31.77 27.49
N VAL A 160 -10.87 -30.66 27.85
CA VAL A 160 -11.10 -29.51 26.95
C VAL A 160 -10.07 -28.42 27.25
N PHE A 161 -9.31 -28.04 26.22
CA PHE A 161 -8.30 -26.99 26.28
C PHE A 161 -8.79 -25.73 25.56
N GLU A 162 -8.86 -24.61 26.28
CA GLU A 162 -9.37 -23.34 25.76
C GLU A 162 -8.25 -22.37 25.35
N THR A 163 -7.14 -22.32 26.11
CA THR A 163 -6.04 -21.39 25.83
C THR A 163 -5.13 -21.89 24.69
N GLN A 164 -4.47 -20.97 23.98
CA GLN A 164 -3.57 -21.34 22.89
C GLN A 164 -2.35 -22.15 23.37
N MET A 165 -1.84 -21.84 24.57
CA MET A 165 -0.67 -22.52 25.14
C MET A 165 -1.02 -23.96 25.54
N ASP A 166 -2.19 -24.16 26.14
CA ASP A 166 -2.63 -25.50 26.55
C ASP A 166 -2.95 -26.37 25.34
N LYS A 167 -3.55 -25.79 24.29
CA LYS A 167 -3.76 -26.47 23.00
C LYS A 167 -2.44 -26.92 22.38
N ALA A 168 -1.41 -26.06 22.39
CA ALA A 168 -0.09 -26.39 21.85
C ALA A 168 0.56 -27.54 22.64
N ASN A 169 0.44 -27.52 23.97
CA ASN A 169 0.95 -28.58 24.83
C ASN A 169 0.19 -29.90 24.63
N ALA A 170 -1.14 -29.88 24.59
CA ALA A 170 -1.95 -31.06 24.37
C ALA A 170 -1.64 -31.74 23.02
N LEU A 171 -1.48 -30.94 21.95
CA LEU A 171 -1.06 -31.47 20.65
C LEU A 171 0.37 -32.03 20.67
N ARG A 172 1.29 -31.36 21.35
CA ARG A 172 2.66 -31.85 21.54
C ARG A 172 2.67 -33.21 22.22
N GLN A 173 1.94 -33.37 23.32
CA GLN A 173 1.83 -34.64 24.03
C GLN A 173 1.16 -35.72 23.17
N ALA A 174 0.00 -35.43 22.60
CA ALA A 174 -0.75 -36.40 21.79
C ALA A 174 0.01 -36.88 20.54
N THR A 175 0.85 -36.02 19.94
CA THR A 175 1.49 -36.30 18.64
C THR A 175 2.95 -36.74 18.77
N LEU A 176 3.72 -36.11 19.67
CA LEU A 176 5.17 -36.34 19.80
C LEU A 176 5.50 -37.33 20.91
N GLU A 177 4.79 -37.28 22.04
CA GLU A 177 5.09 -38.16 23.19
C GLU A 177 4.49 -39.56 23.05
N ARG A 178 3.63 -39.79 22.04
CA ARG A 178 3.14 -41.13 21.70
C ARG A 178 4.22 -42.02 21.08
N ARG A 179 5.21 -41.44 20.39
CA ARG A 179 6.26 -42.21 19.71
C ARG A 179 7.36 -42.59 20.70
N THR A 180 7.17 -43.72 21.36
CA THR A 180 8.21 -44.43 22.13
C THR A 180 9.08 -45.26 21.19
N ALA A 181 10.27 -45.67 21.64
CA ALA A 181 11.18 -46.53 20.85
C ALA A 181 10.53 -47.86 20.41
N ASP A 182 9.42 -48.26 21.05
CA ASP A 182 8.60 -49.42 20.63
C ASP A 182 7.80 -49.18 19.34
N ASP A 183 7.60 -47.92 18.92
CA ASP A 183 7.01 -47.55 17.63
C ASP A 183 8.09 -47.41 16.52
N ASP A 184 9.37 -47.62 16.85
CA ASP A 184 10.45 -47.59 15.86
C ASP A 184 10.37 -48.83 14.96
N ILE A 185 10.62 -48.63 13.67
CA ILE A 185 10.64 -49.72 12.70
C ILE A 185 11.95 -50.50 12.91
N ASP A 186 11.85 -51.70 13.49
CA ASP A 186 12.99 -52.60 13.80
C ASP A 186 13.97 -52.78 12.62
N ASN A 187 13.47 -52.72 11.38
CA ASN A 187 14.31 -52.82 10.18
C ASN A 187 13.70 -52.04 9.00
N THR A 188 14.37 -50.95 8.61
CA THR A 188 13.93 -50.04 7.53
C THR A 188 13.87 -50.70 6.15
N TRP A 189 14.43 -51.90 5.98
CA TRP A 189 14.48 -52.66 4.71
C TRP A 189 13.81 -54.04 4.79
N ALA A 190 13.09 -54.36 5.87
CA ALA A 190 12.37 -55.62 5.94
C ALA A 190 11.21 -55.61 4.93
N SER A 191 11.20 -56.60 4.05
CA SER A 191 10.13 -56.79 3.06
C SER A 191 8.84 -57.18 3.79
N ILE A 192 7.91 -56.23 3.92
CA ILE A 192 6.59 -56.48 4.49
C ILE A 192 5.83 -57.37 3.51
N SER A 193 5.71 -58.65 3.86
CA SER A 193 4.76 -59.54 3.19
C SER A 193 3.38 -59.24 3.76
N PRO A 194 2.36 -58.88 2.94
CA PRO A 194 1.04 -58.65 3.47
C PRO A 194 0.45 -59.99 3.95
N SER A 195 0.05 -60.05 5.23
CA SER A 195 -0.81 -61.15 5.69
C SER A 195 -2.16 -61.03 4.99
N ARG A 196 -2.63 -62.16 4.44
CA ARG A 196 -3.97 -62.31 3.88
C ARG A 196 -5.03 -62.24 4.98
#